data_AF-A0A1Z9JUL4-F1
#
_entry.id   AF-A0A1Z9JUL4-F1
#
_cell.length_a   1.000
_cell.length_b   1.000
_cell.length_c   1.000
_cell.angle_alpha   90.00
_cell.angle_beta   90.00
_cell.angle_gamma   90.00
#
_symmetry.space_group_name_H-M   'P 1'
#
loop_
_entity.id
_entity.type
_entity.pdbx_description
1 polymer ?
#
loop_
_entity_poly.entity_id
_entity_poly.type
_entity_poly.pdbx_seq_one_letter_code
_entity_poly.pdbx_strand_id
1 'polypeptide(L)'
;MTYYLYKKFDLKKKPDTVVWDEEYENYIAKLLPYSSSQSGPVIEVPNVDAFKKKGIDKVSKQFKAELTDLQQKIKSFVAEASDTQKVYSADFKFEPIVGEVYFLYQGNKNTFLSLIEPSQWSKKHLGTFRLNGEYKWERM
;
A
#
# COMPACT_ATOMS: atom_id res chain seq x y z
N MET A 1 43.63 -63.81 53.86
CA MET A 1 43.06 -62.46 53.67
C MET A 1 43.76 -61.82 52.47
N THR A 2 43.16 -61.86 51.29
CA THR A 2 43.65 -61.13 50.11
C THR A 2 42.45 -60.67 49.29
N TYR A 3 42.19 -59.37 49.33
CA TYR A 3 41.19 -58.68 48.53
C TYR A 3 41.76 -58.42 47.13
N TYR A 4 41.03 -58.80 46.08
CA TYR A 4 41.32 -58.34 44.72
C TYR A 4 40.65 -56.99 44.47
N LEU A 5 41.45 -55.98 44.13
CA LEU A 5 41.04 -54.63 43.77
C LEU A 5 40.38 -54.59 42.39
N TYR A 6 39.14 -54.10 42.33
CA TYR A 6 38.48 -53.73 41.08
C TYR A 6 39.00 -52.37 40.61
N LYS A 7 39.78 -52.35 39.53
CA LYS A 7 40.36 -51.14 38.94
C LYS A 7 39.30 -50.43 38.10
N LYS A 8 38.78 -49.29 38.60
CA LYS A 8 37.97 -48.36 37.80
C LYS A 8 38.78 -47.89 36.59
N PHE A 9 38.28 -48.15 35.38
CA PHE A 9 38.80 -47.56 34.15
C PHE A 9 38.48 -46.07 34.16
N ASP A 10 39.53 -45.24 34.12
CA ASP A 10 39.43 -43.79 34.04
C ASP A 10 39.11 -43.40 32.60
N LEU A 11 37.88 -42.94 32.34
CA LEU A 11 37.43 -42.50 31.03
C LEU A 11 38.13 -41.19 30.68
N LYS A 12 39.19 -41.25 29.87
CA LYS A 12 39.83 -40.05 29.31
C LYS A 12 38.79 -39.25 28.51
N LYS A 13 38.50 -38.03 28.97
CA LYS A 13 37.65 -37.07 28.25
C LYS A 13 38.18 -36.90 26.82
N LYS A 14 37.34 -37.19 25.82
CA LYS A 14 37.69 -37.02 24.41
C LYS A 14 37.77 -35.51 24.08
N PRO A 15 38.60 -35.11 23.09
CA PRO A 15 38.67 -33.71 22.67
C PRO A 15 37.29 -33.18 22.26
N ASP A 16 36.99 -31.92 22.58
CA ASP A 16 35.67 -31.31 22.34
C ASP A 16 35.27 -31.26 20.84
N THR A 17 36.22 -31.43 19.92
CA THR A 17 35.99 -31.54 18.47
C THR A 17 35.40 -32.89 18.04
N VAL A 18 35.45 -33.91 18.88
CA VAL A 18 34.97 -35.25 18.58
C VAL A 18 33.55 -35.40 19.12
N VAL A 19 32.58 -35.52 18.21
CA VAL A 19 31.19 -35.80 18.62
C VAL A 19 31.08 -37.26 19.05
N TRP A 20 31.01 -37.46 20.35
CA TRP A 20 30.95 -38.74 21.02
C TRP A 20 29.74 -38.80 21.94
N ASP A 21 29.03 -39.92 21.89
CA ASP A 21 27.95 -40.22 22.83
C ASP A 21 28.52 -41.05 24.00
N GLU A 22 28.44 -40.52 25.22
CA GLU A 22 28.93 -41.17 26.43
C GLU A 22 28.04 -42.32 26.90
N GLU A 23 26.76 -42.33 26.53
CA GLU A 23 25.79 -43.35 26.97
C GLU A 23 25.90 -44.64 26.15
N TYR A 24 26.08 -44.50 24.84
CA TYR A 24 26.17 -45.62 23.90
C TYR A 24 27.60 -45.93 23.44
N GLU A 25 28.60 -45.22 23.95
CA GLU A 25 30.01 -45.32 23.56
C GLU A 25 30.22 -45.34 22.03
N ASN A 26 29.61 -44.39 21.31
CA ASN A 26 29.63 -44.37 19.85
C ASN A 26 29.90 -42.99 19.22
N TYR A 27 30.48 -42.99 18.02
CA TYR A 27 30.73 -41.78 17.23
C TYR A 27 29.49 -41.41 16.42
N ILE A 28 28.84 -40.29 16.77
CA ILE A 28 27.55 -39.89 16.19
C ILE A 28 27.64 -38.74 15.18
N ALA A 29 28.84 -38.27 14.84
CA ALA A 29 29.05 -37.14 13.93
C ALA A 29 28.33 -37.29 12.58
N LYS A 30 28.20 -38.53 12.06
CA LYS A 30 27.52 -38.85 10.79
C LYS A 30 26.00 -38.61 10.85
N LEU A 31 25.40 -38.64 12.04
CA LEU A 31 23.96 -38.53 12.25
C LEU A 31 23.50 -37.08 12.43
N LEU A 32 24.44 -36.14 12.62
CA LEU A 32 24.11 -34.74 12.82
C LEU A 32 23.67 -34.10 11.50
N PRO A 33 22.56 -33.33 11.49
CA PRO A 33 22.12 -32.56 10.33
C PRO A 33 22.94 -31.28 10.09
N TYR A 34 23.94 -31.01 10.95
CA TYR A 34 24.85 -29.87 10.89
C TYR A 34 26.29 -30.35 11.05
N SER A 35 27.26 -29.58 10.54
CA SER A 35 28.66 -29.92 10.71
C SER A 35 29.13 -29.72 12.14
N SER A 36 29.88 -30.69 12.65
CA SER A 36 30.55 -30.61 13.95
C SER A 36 32.01 -30.21 13.86
N SER A 37 32.57 -30.05 12.65
CA SER A 37 33.95 -29.62 12.44
C SER A 37 34.03 -28.16 12.02
N GLN A 38 35.14 -27.50 12.37
CA GLN A 38 35.49 -26.14 11.94
C GLN A 38 35.61 -26.00 10.41
N SER A 39 35.81 -27.12 9.70
CA SER A 39 35.86 -27.21 8.23
C SER A 39 34.49 -27.44 7.57
N GLY A 40 33.41 -27.46 8.36
CA GLY A 40 32.06 -27.63 7.88
C GLY A 40 31.51 -26.47 7.05
N PRO A 41 30.46 -26.68 6.24
CA PRO A 41 29.73 -25.59 5.63
C PRO A 41 29.20 -24.63 6.70
N VAL A 42 29.45 -23.34 6.50
CA VAL A 42 28.96 -22.27 7.39
C VAL A 42 27.45 -22.18 7.25
N ILE A 43 26.72 -22.25 8.37
CA ILE A 43 25.28 -21.97 8.41
C ILE A 43 25.12 -20.44 8.43
N GLU A 44 24.86 -19.84 7.27
CA GLU A 44 24.54 -18.42 7.18
C GLU A 44 23.07 -18.21 7.56
N VAL A 45 22.82 -17.45 8.64
CA VAL A 45 21.46 -16.97 8.94
C VAL A 45 21.10 -15.90 7.90
N PRO A 46 20.07 -16.08 7.07
CA PRO A 46 19.73 -15.10 6.06
C PRO A 46 19.37 -13.77 6.73
N ASN A 47 19.95 -12.67 6.23
CA ASN A 47 19.71 -11.33 6.76
C ASN A 47 18.25 -10.90 6.51
N VAL A 48 17.40 -11.12 7.51
CA VAL A 48 15.97 -10.76 7.49
C VAL A 48 15.74 -9.24 7.58
N ASP A 49 16.73 -8.47 8.05
CA ASP A 49 16.60 -7.03 8.24
C ASP A 49 16.59 -6.28 6.91
N ALA A 50 17.42 -6.73 5.96
CA ALA A 50 17.40 -6.20 4.59
C ALA A 50 16.05 -6.47 3.90
N PHE A 51 15.44 -7.63 4.15
CA PHE A 51 14.11 -7.97 3.63
C PHE A 51 13.01 -7.10 4.26
N LYS A 52 13.00 -6.97 5.59
CA LYS A 52 12.05 -6.11 6.32
C LYS A 52 12.15 -4.66 5.87
N LYS A 53 13.36 -4.11 5.75
CA LYS A 53 13.59 -2.74 5.28
C LYS A 53 13.04 -2.51 3.87
N LYS A 54 13.34 -3.44 2.94
CA LYS A 54 12.78 -3.40 1.58
C LYS A 54 11.24 -3.46 1.58
N GLY A 55 10.64 -4.23 2.49
CA GLY A 55 9.19 -4.28 2.67
C GLY A 55 8.61 -2.95 3.14
N ILE A 56 9.20 -2.36 4.18
CA ILE A 56 8.81 -1.05 4.73
C ILE A 56 8.89 0.04 3.66
N ASP A 57 10.00 0.08 2.90
CA ASP A 57 10.19 1.08 1.85
C ASP A 57 9.15 0.95 0.73
N LYS A 58 8.80 -0.28 0.34
CA LYS A 58 7.75 -0.55 -0.66
C LYS A 58 6.37 -0.10 -0.18
N VAL A 59 5.98 -0.52 1.03
CA VAL A 59 4.68 -0.18 1.61
C VAL A 59 4.56 1.32 1.83
N SER A 60 5.62 1.99 2.30
CA SER A 60 5.64 3.44 2.45
C SER A 60 5.41 4.17 1.12
N LYS A 61 6.04 3.71 0.03
CA LYS A 61 5.82 4.28 -1.30
C LYS A 61 4.38 4.06 -1.77
N GLN A 62 3.82 2.86 -1.54
CA GLN A 62 2.43 2.56 -1.88
C GLN A 62 1.46 3.49 -1.15
N PHE A 63 1.60 3.63 0.18
CA PHE A 63 0.71 4.53 0.94
C PHE A 63 0.85 5.99 0.52
N LYS A 64 2.05 6.45 0.14
CA LYS A 64 2.23 7.81 -0.40
C LYS A 64 1.50 8.01 -1.73
N ALA A 65 1.54 7.00 -2.60
CA ALA A 65 0.80 7.03 -3.86
C ALA A 65 -0.71 7.06 -3.61
N GLU A 66 -1.23 6.16 -2.77
CA GLU A 66 -2.65 6.13 -2.40
C GLU A 66 -3.12 7.44 -1.77
N LEU A 67 -2.31 8.04 -0.89
CA LEU A 67 -2.62 9.34 -0.29
C LEU A 67 -2.69 10.45 -1.34
N THR A 68 -1.79 10.44 -2.33
CA THR A 68 -1.78 11.42 -3.42
C THR A 68 -3.03 11.27 -4.29
N ASP A 69 -3.42 10.03 -4.62
CA ASP A 69 -4.64 9.74 -5.37
C ASP A 69 -5.89 10.21 -4.61
N LEU A 70 -5.95 9.95 -3.30
CA LEU A 70 -7.04 10.44 -2.44
C LEU A 70 -7.10 11.96 -2.39
N GLN A 71 -5.95 12.64 -2.28
CA GLN A 71 -5.90 14.10 -2.32
C GLN A 71 -6.41 14.65 -3.66
N GLN A 72 -6.08 14.00 -4.77
CA GLN A 72 -6.58 14.39 -6.10
C GLN A 72 -8.09 14.18 -6.22
N LYS A 73 -8.61 13.06 -5.68
CA LYS A 73 -10.06 12.80 -5.62
C LYS A 73 -10.80 13.84 -4.76
N ILE A 74 -10.23 14.25 -3.63
CA ILE A 74 -10.81 15.30 -2.79
C ILE A 74 -10.84 16.64 -3.54
N LYS A 75 -9.75 17.01 -4.23
CA LYS A 75 -9.68 18.26 -4.99
C LYS A 75 -10.72 18.32 -6.12
N SER A 76 -10.87 17.23 -6.87
CA SER A 76 -11.89 17.11 -7.92
C SER A 76 -13.30 17.20 -7.34
N PHE A 77 -13.57 16.47 -6.26
CA PHE A 77 -14.86 16.53 -5.56
C PHE A 77 -15.21 17.94 -5.08
N VAL A 78 -14.26 18.67 -4.49
CA VAL A 78 -14.48 20.06 -4.05
C VAL A 78 -14.79 20.99 -5.23
N ALA A 79 -14.13 20.79 -6.38
CA ALA A 79 -14.40 21.56 -7.59
C ALA A 79 -15.82 21.27 -8.12
N GLU A 80 -16.19 20.00 -8.24
CA GLU A 80 -17.52 19.55 -8.66
C GLU A 80 -18.63 20.08 -7.73
N ALA A 81 -18.40 20.04 -6.41
CA ALA A 81 -19.34 20.57 -5.43
C ALA A 81 -19.49 22.10 -5.57
N SER A 82 -18.39 22.82 -5.78
CA SER A 82 -18.41 24.27 -6.00
C SER A 82 -19.17 24.62 -7.27
N ASP A 83 -18.95 23.88 -8.36
CA ASP A 83 -19.61 24.11 -9.63
C ASP A 83 -21.11 23.76 -9.57
N THR A 84 -21.45 22.64 -8.92
CA THR A 84 -22.84 22.26 -8.61
C THR A 84 -23.54 23.39 -7.84
N GLN A 85 -22.92 23.91 -6.78
CA GLN A 85 -23.48 25.02 -6.01
C GLN A 85 -23.69 26.29 -6.86
N LYS A 86 -22.74 26.64 -7.74
CA LYS A 86 -22.88 27.79 -8.65
C LYS A 86 -24.04 27.62 -9.62
N VAL A 87 -24.19 26.44 -10.23
CA VAL A 87 -25.26 26.18 -11.19
C VAL A 87 -26.63 26.20 -10.50
N TYR A 88 -26.75 25.58 -9.32
CA TYR A 88 -27.99 25.62 -8.54
C TYR A 88 -28.34 27.02 -8.01
N SER A 89 -27.34 27.88 -7.79
CA SER A 89 -27.57 29.28 -7.39
C SER A 89 -27.92 30.20 -8.55
N ALA A 90 -27.82 29.72 -9.80
CA ALA A 90 -28.13 30.49 -10.99
C ALA A 90 -29.63 30.56 -11.24
N ASP A 91 -30.09 31.66 -11.83
CA ASP A 91 -31.50 31.80 -12.21
C ASP A 91 -31.78 31.00 -13.49
N PHE A 92 -32.76 30.10 -13.45
CA PHE A 92 -33.26 29.40 -14.64
C PHE A 92 -34.76 29.15 -14.57
N LYS A 93 -35.41 29.08 -15.74
CA LYS A 93 -36.87 29.00 -15.90
C LYS A 93 -37.34 27.70 -16.55
N PHE A 94 -36.52 26.67 -16.50
CA PHE A 94 -36.79 25.35 -17.09
C PHE A 94 -36.42 24.26 -16.09
N GLU A 95 -36.94 23.06 -16.29
CA GLU A 95 -36.56 21.88 -15.53
C GLU A 95 -35.32 21.25 -16.17
N PRO A 96 -34.19 21.11 -15.44
CA PRO A 96 -33.02 20.41 -15.95
C PRO A 96 -33.31 18.92 -16.16
N ILE A 97 -32.94 18.41 -17.33
CA ILE A 97 -33.09 17.01 -17.71
C ILE A 97 -31.72 16.34 -17.60
N VAL A 98 -31.69 15.18 -16.97
CA VAL A 98 -30.48 14.36 -16.84
C VAL A 98 -29.95 13.98 -18.22
N GLY A 99 -28.65 14.18 -18.43
CA GLY A 99 -27.93 13.85 -19.65
C GLY A 99 -27.76 15.04 -20.60
N GLU A 100 -28.58 16.08 -20.47
CA GLU A 100 -28.55 17.27 -21.31
C GLU A 100 -27.43 18.25 -20.91
N VAL A 101 -27.01 19.07 -21.88
CA VAL A 101 -25.94 20.05 -21.74
C VAL A 101 -26.51 21.45 -21.63
N TYR A 102 -25.96 22.22 -20.69
CA TYR A 102 -26.41 23.55 -20.36
C TYR A 102 -25.22 24.50 -20.27
N PHE A 103 -25.48 25.77 -20.54
CA PHE A 103 -24.48 26.83 -20.64
C PHE A 103 -24.76 27.88 -19.57
N LEU A 104 -23.79 28.10 -18.69
CA LEU A 104 -23.86 29.11 -17.64
C LEU A 104 -23.31 30.43 -18.17
N TYR A 105 -24.09 31.49 -17.99
CA TYR A 105 -23.73 32.83 -18.45
C TYR A 105 -23.74 33.84 -17.31
N GLN A 106 -22.92 34.88 -17.47
CA GLN A 106 -22.92 36.03 -16.58
C GLN A 106 -24.06 36.99 -16.98
N GLY A 107 -25.01 37.23 -16.07
CA GLY A 107 -25.98 38.31 -16.18
C GLY A 107 -25.49 39.59 -15.49
N ASN A 108 -26.31 40.64 -15.55
CA ASN A 108 -25.97 41.94 -14.94
C ASN A 108 -25.99 41.93 -13.41
N LYS A 109 -26.82 41.08 -12.80
CA LYS A 109 -26.96 40.94 -11.34
C LYS A 109 -26.67 39.53 -10.86
N ASN A 110 -27.24 38.53 -11.53
CA ASN A 110 -27.09 37.12 -11.21
C ASN A 110 -26.56 36.33 -12.41
N THR A 111 -25.99 35.16 -12.14
CA THR A 111 -25.72 34.14 -13.16
C THR A 111 -27.02 33.46 -13.57
N PHE A 112 -27.12 33.04 -14.83
CA PHE A 112 -28.30 32.32 -15.31
C PHE A 112 -27.86 31.14 -16.18
N LEU A 113 -28.65 30.06 -16.13
CA LEU A 113 -28.43 28.86 -16.93
C LEU A 113 -29.27 28.92 -18.21
N SER A 114 -28.74 28.43 -19.33
CA SER A 114 -29.43 28.41 -20.62
C SER A 114 -29.11 27.13 -21.41
N LEU A 115 -29.97 26.80 -22.37
CA LEU A 115 -29.75 25.72 -23.35
C LEU A 115 -29.08 26.22 -24.64
N ILE A 116 -28.99 27.54 -24.83
CA ILE A 116 -28.44 28.13 -26.05
C ILE A 116 -26.92 28.08 -26.00
N GLU A 117 -26.29 27.68 -27.10
CA GLU A 117 -24.84 27.62 -27.19
C GLU A 117 -24.17 29.01 -27.18
N PRO A 118 -22.92 29.11 -26.71
CA PRO A 118 -22.14 30.37 -26.76
C PRO A 118 -21.88 30.87 -28.19
N SER A 119 -21.92 29.97 -29.18
CA SER A 119 -21.79 30.28 -30.60
C SER A 119 -22.96 31.14 -31.12
N GLN A 120 -24.15 30.92 -30.57
CA GLN A 120 -25.40 31.54 -31.00
C GLN A 120 -25.74 32.79 -30.18
N TRP A 121 -24.96 33.10 -29.14
CA TRP A 121 -25.28 34.19 -28.23
C TRP A 121 -24.06 34.96 -27.73
N SER A 122 -24.05 36.27 -27.93
CA SER A 122 -22.96 37.18 -27.57
C SER A 122 -22.94 37.58 -26.09
N LYS A 123 -23.13 36.63 -25.17
CA LYS A 123 -23.00 36.85 -23.73
C LYS A 123 -21.75 36.19 -23.18
N LYS A 124 -21.28 36.68 -22.02
CA LYS A 124 -20.10 36.13 -21.37
C LYS A 124 -20.40 34.74 -20.81
N HIS A 125 -19.87 33.73 -21.49
CA HIS A 125 -19.94 32.32 -21.12
C HIS A 125 -18.99 32.03 -19.96
N LEU A 126 -19.50 31.38 -18.90
CA LEU A 126 -18.73 31.01 -17.71
C LEU A 126 -18.31 29.54 -17.74
N GLY A 127 -19.16 28.67 -18.29
CA GLY A 127 -18.88 27.25 -18.37
C GLY A 127 -20.04 26.45 -18.93
N THR A 128 -19.70 25.28 -19.47
CA THR A 128 -20.64 24.29 -19.98
C THR A 128 -20.77 23.18 -18.94
N PHE A 129 -22.00 22.81 -18.63
CA PHE A 129 -22.32 21.85 -17.58
C PHE A 129 -23.29 20.80 -18.10
N ARG A 130 -23.08 19.56 -17.69
CA ARG A 130 -23.97 18.44 -17.97
C ARG A 130 -24.56 17.92 -16.67
N LEU A 131 -25.86 17.65 -16.67
CA LEU A 131 -26.50 17.03 -15.51
C LEU A 131 -26.31 15.50 -15.56
N ASN A 132 -25.61 14.93 -14.58
CA ASN A 132 -25.42 13.49 -14.47
C ASN A 132 -26.63 12.82 -13.77
N GLY A 133 -26.76 11.49 -13.83
CA GLY A 133 -27.82 10.69 -13.21
C GLY A 133 -27.89 10.75 -11.69
N GLU A 134 -26.84 11.25 -11.05
CA GLU A 134 -26.83 11.58 -9.61
C GLU A 134 -27.31 13.01 -9.31
N TYR A 135 -27.89 13.70 -10.31
CA TYR A 135 -28.27 15.12 -10.23
C TYR A 135 -27.09 16.05 -9.88
N LYS A 136 -25.88 15.68 -10.29
CA LYS A 136 -24.66 16.49 -10.15
C LYS A 136 -24.35 17.20 -11.45
N TRP A 137 -23.82 18.41 -11.35
CA TRP A 137 -23.39 19.19 -12.50
C TRP A 137 -21.92 18.92 -12.77
N GLU A 138 -21.64 18.28 -13.90
CA GLU A 138 -20.29 18.01 -14.37
C GLU A 138 -19.87 19.08 -15.37
N ARG A 139 -18.73 19.71 -15.12
CA ARG A 139 -18.18 20.69 -16.05
C ARG A 139 -17.51 19.98 -17.22
N MET A 140 -17.85 20.42 -18.45
CA MET A 140 -17.22 19.97 -19.70
C MET A 140 -16.10 20.88 -20.15
#